data_AF-X1NK45-F1
#
_entry.id   AF-X1NK45-F1
#
_cell.length_a   1.000
_cell.length_b   1.000
_cell.length_c   1.000
_cell.angle_alpha   90.00
_cell.angle_beta   90.00
_cell.angle_gamma   90.00
#
_symmetry.space_group_name_H-M   'P 1'
#
loop_
_entity.id
_entity.type
_entity.pdbx_description
1 polymer ?
#
loop_
_entity_poly.entity_id
_entity_poly.type
_entity_poly.pdbx_seq_one_letter_code
_entity_poly.pdbx_strand_id
1 'polypeptide(L)'
;VATTIIENGLDLPNVNTLIVADSTRLGLAEAYQIRGRIGRSHIQAFSYFLYPQRLSPLAEERLQALKEAEELGSGYRIALKDLEMRGGGNILGKEQSGNINSIGLNLYCQILSESIEKLKAK
;
A
#
# COMPACT_ATOMS: atom_id res chain seq x y z
N VAL A 1 -20.03 4.67 -15.34
CA VAL A 1 -19.69 5.37 -14.08
C VAL A 1 -20.14 4.48 -12.94
N ALA A 2 -19.21 4.01 -12.11
CA ALA A 2 -19.50 3.22 -10.92
C ALA A 2 -18.95 3.97 -9.69
N THR A 3 -19.62 3.88 -8.56
CA THR A 3 -19.10 4.33 -7.26
C THR A 3 -18.11 3.28 -6.73
N THR A 4 -17.53 3.48 -5.53
CA THR A 4 -16.58 2.54 -4.86
C THR A 4 -17.11 1.10 -4.72
N ILE A 5 -18.36 0.83 -5.10
CA ILE A 5 -18.96 -0.49 -5.33
C ILE A 5 -18.36 -1.17 -6.59
N ILE A 6 -17.03 -1.25 -6.67
CA ILE A 6 -16.31 -2.40 -7.25
C ILE A 6 -15.76 -3.25 -6.09
N GLU A 7 -16.36 -3.15 -4.89
CA GLU A 7 -15.96 -3.88 -3.68
C GLU A 7 -16.59 -5.30 -3.62
N ASN A 8 -17.80 -5.47 -4.18
CA ASN A 8 -18.55 -6.74 -4.15
C ASN A 8 -18.12 -7.75 -5.21
N GLY A 9 -16.88 -8.24 -5.14
CA GLY A 9 -16.48 -9.50 -5.80
C GLY A 9 -16.71 -9.61 -7.31
N LEU A 10 -16.96 -8.50 -8.03
CA LEU A 10 -17.12 -8.49 -9.48
C LEU A 10 -15.74 -8.68 -10.10
N ASP A 11 -15.39 -9.94 -10.31
CA ASP A 11 -14.28 -10.32 -11.16
C ASP A 11 -14.68 -10.09 -12.62
N LEU A 12 -14.22 -8.97 -13.18
CA LEU A 12 -14.45 -8.62 -14.57
C LEU A 12 -13.14 -8.83 -15.33
N PRO A 13 -12.87 -10.04 -15.86
CA PRO A 13 -11.59 -10.39 -16.49
C PRO A 13 -11.24 -9.49 -17.69
N ASN A 14 -12.25 -8.86 -18.28
CA ASN A 14 -12.11 -7.97 -19.44
C ASN A 14 -11.86 -6.49 -19.06
N VAL A 15 -11.82 -6.13 -17.76
CA VAL A 15 -11.52 -4.76 -17.35
C VAL A 15 -10.02 -4.52 -17.41
N ASN A 16 -9.62 -3.64 -18.32
CA ASN A 16 -8.24 -3.26 -18.56
C ASN A 16 -7.93 -1.81 -18.15
N THR A 17 -8.94 -1.00 -17.80
CA THR A 17 -8.74 0.41 -17.48
C THR A 17 -9.49 0.79 -16.21
N LEU A 18 -8.78 1.35 -15.24
CA LEU A 18 -9.31 1.95 -14.02
C LEU A 18 -9.05 3.45 -14.03
N ILE A 19 -10.07 4.26 -13.76
CA ILE A 19 -9.93 5.70 -13.54
C ILE A 19 -10.55 6.03 -12.19
N VAL A 20 -9.73 6.52 -11.27
CA VAL A 20 -10.16 7.01 -9.95
C VAL A 20 -10.20 8.53 -10.01
N ALA A 21 -11.41 9.11 -9.97
CA ALA A 21 -11.63 10.54 -10.12
C ALA A 21 -11.02 11.38 -8.97
N ASP A 22 -11.05 10.85 -7.75
CA ASP A 22 -10.42 11.47 -6.60
C ASP A 22 -9.77 10.40 -5.71
N SER A 23 -8.48 10.19 -5.93
CA SER A 23 -7.65 9.25 -5.19
C SER A 23 -7.34 9.70 -3.76
N THR A 24 -7.56 10.98 -3.43
CA THR A 24 -7.30 11.48 -2.07
C THR A 24 -8.21 10.82 -1.04
N ARG A 25 -9.38 10.35 -1.47
CA ARG A 25 -10.40 9.70 -0.64
C ARG A 25 -10.16 8.21 -0.35
N LEU A 26 -9.18 7.57 -0.99
CA LEU A 26 -8.94 6.13 -0.85
C LEU A 26 -7.75 5.83 0.04
N GLY A 27 -7.88 4.94 1.03
CA GLY A 27 -6.74 4.40 1.77
C GLY A 27 -5.72 3.70 0.86
N LEU A 28 -4.46 3.54 1.32
CA LEU A 28 -3.41 2.88 0.51
C LEU A 28 -3.83 1.45 0.13
N ALA A 29 -4.32 0.70 1.13
CA ALA A 29 -4.79 -0.66 0.93
C ALA A 29 -6.00 -0.72 -0.03
N GLU A 30 -6.95 0.20 0.09
CA GLU A 30 -8.13 0.26 -0.78
C GLU A 30 -7.71 0.53 -2.24
N ALA A 31 -6.85 1.53 -2.45
CA ALA A 31 -6.32 1.87 -3.76
C ALA A 31 -5.57 0.70 -4.41
N TYR A 32 -4.77 -0.03 -3.62
CA TYR A 32 -4.08 -1.23 -4.07
C TYR A 32 -5.05 -2.36 -4.43
N GLN A 33 -6.08 -2.59 -3.62
CA GLN A 33 -7.08 -3.63 -3.87
C GLN A 33 -7.88 -3.36 -5.15
N ILE A 34 -8.34 -2.13 -5.39
CA ILE A 34 -9.09 -1.82 -6.61
C ILE A 34 -8.20 -1.91 -7.86
N ARG A 35 -6.92 -1.54 -7.76
CA ARG A 35 -5.94 -1.72 -8.84
C ARG A 35 -5.73 -3.20 -9.16
N GLY A 36 -5.71 -4.08 -8.16
CA GLY A 36 -5.59 -5.53 -8.35
C GLY A 36 -6.84 -6.21 -8.93
N ARG A 37 -7.96 -5.49 -9.10
CA ARG A 37 -9.19 -6.01 -9.72
C ARG A 37 -9.22 -5.82 -11.25
N ILE A 38 -8.20 -5.19 -11.84
CA ILE A 38 -8.08 -5.01 -13.31
C ILE A 38 -6.84 -5.75 -13.85
N GLY A 39 -6.76 -5.96 -15.16
CA GLY A 39 -5.56 -6.52 -15.79
C GLY A 39 -5.34 -8.01 -15.55
N ARG A 40 -6.43 -8.78 -15.47
CA ARG A 40 -6.41 -10.26 -15.38
C ARG A 40 -6.30 -10.96 -16.75
N SER A 41 -6.15 -10.19 -17.82
CA SER A 41 -6.00 -10.68 -19.19
C SER A 41 -4.54 -10.59 -19.66
N HIS A 42 -4.24 -11.08 -20.87
CA HIS A 42 -2.94 -10.91 -21.51
C HIS A 42 -2.71 -9.48 -22.04
N ILE A 43 -3.74 -8.63 -22.04
CA ILE A 43 -3.67 -7.24 -22.49
C ILE A 43 -3.20 -6.38 -21.32
N GLN A 44 -2.24 -5.51 -21.59
CA GLN A 44 -1.77 -4.52 -20.62
C GLN A 44 -2.93 -3.68 -20.09
N ALA A 45 -2.99 -3.55 -18.77
CA ALA A 45 -3.99 -2.72 -18.10
C ALA A 45 -3.38 -1.42 -17.58
N PHE A 46 -4.22 -0.39 -17.48
CA PHE A 46 -3.85 0.94 -17.04
C PHE A 46 -4.73 1.38 -15.87
N SER A 47 -4.13 1.98 -14.85
CA SER A 47 -4.84 2.59 -13.74
C SER A 47 -4.43 4.04 -13.58
N TYR A 48 -5.40 4.95 -13.62
CA TYR A 48 -5.21 6.38 -13.46
C TYR A 48 -5.80 6.83 -12.12
N PHE A 49 -4.94 7.33 -11.24
CA PHE A 49 -5.34 7.93 -9.96
C PHE A 49 -5.26 9.44 -10.09
N LEU A 50 -6.42 10.09 -10.22
CA LEU A 50 -6.53 11.53 -10.33
C LEU A 50 -6.60 12.16 -8.93
N TYR A 51 -6.04 13.35 -8.79
CA TYR A 51 -6.00 14.11 -7.55
C TYR A 51 -5.92 15.62 -7.84
N PRO A 52 -6.37 16.48 -6.92
CA PRO A 52 -6.20 17.92 -7.05
C PRO A 52 -4.72 18.32 -7.02
N GLN A 53 -4.39 19.47 -7.61
CA GLN A 53 -3.00 19.93 -7.72
C GLN A 53 -2.28 20.09 -6.37
N ARG A 54 -3.02 20.25 -5.27
CA ARG A 54 -2.48 20.31 -3.91
C ARG A 54 -2.83 19.04 -3.16
N LEU A 55 -1.81 18.32 -2.73
CA LEU A 55 -1.91 17.16 -1.85
C LEU A 55 -1.39 17.50 -0.46
N SER A 56 -1.97 16.89 0.57
CA SER A 56 -1.31 16.83 1.88
C SER A 56 -0.07 15.92 1.79
N PRO A 57 0.98 16.13 2.61
CA PRO A 57 2.19 15.29 2.60
C PRO A 57 1.89 13.79 2.72
N LEU A 58 0.95 13.42 3.60
CA LEU A 58 0.52 12.03 3.79
C LEU A 58 -0.14 11.43 2.53
N ALA A 59 -0.92 12.23 1.81
CA ALA A 59 -1.58 11.79 0.57
C ALA A 59 -0.58 11.61 -0.57
N GLU A 60 0.44 12.47 -0.63
CA GLU A 60 1.55 12.35 -1.59
C GLU A 60 2.38 11.08 -1.31
N GLU A 61 2.77 10.84 -0.06
CA GLU A 61 3.50 9.64 0.35
C GLU A 61 2.73 8.36 0.01
N ARG A 62 1.41 8.36 0.28
CA ARG A 62 0.51 7.25 -0.08
C ARG A 62 0.48 6.98 -1.57
N LEU A 63 0.29 8.01 -2.40
CA LEU A 63 0.23 7.85 -3.86
C LEU A 63 1.57 7.40 -4.44
N GLN A 64 2.68 7.87 -3.86
CA GLN A 64 4.02 7.42 -4.22
C GLN A 64 4.23 5.93 -3.88
N ALA A 65 3.84 5.50 -2.68
CA ALA A 65 3.90 4.08 -2.29
C ALA A 65 3.04 3.19 -3.19
N LEU A 66 1.87 3.66 -3.60
CA LEU A 66 1.01 2.95 -4.55
C LEU A 66 1.66 2.82 -5.94
N LYS A 67 2.35 3.88 -6.39
CA LYS A 67 3.07 3.90 -7.66
C LYS A 67 4.24 2.92 -7.64
N GLU A 68 5.02 2.88 -6.57
CA GLU A 68 6.19 1.98 -6.44
C GLU A 68 5.80 0.50 -6.33
N ALA A 69 4.57 0.19 -5.96
CA ALA A 69 4.04 -1.17 -5.91
C ALA A 69 3.67 -1.70 -7.31
N GLU A 70 4.60 -1.71 -8.25
CA GLU A 70 4.39 -2.23 -9.62
C GLU A 70 4.58 -3.75 -9.74
N GLU A 71 5.34 -4.35 -8.83
CA GLU A 71 5.65 -5.77 -8.86
C GLU A 71 4.51 -6.65 -8.32
N LEU A 72 4.23 -7.76 -9.01
CA LEU A 72 3.36 -8.83 -8.50
C LEU A 72 3.87 -9.30 -7.13
N GLY A 73 2.98 -9.36 -6.14
CA GLY A 73 3.34 -9.71 -4.76
C GLY A 73 3.68 -8.52 -3.85
N SER A 74 3.57 -7.28 -4.34
CA SER A 74 3.78 -6.06 -3.53
C SER A 74 2.79 -5.87 -2.37
N GLY A 75 1.78 -6.73 -2.21
CA GLY A 75 0.76 -6.62 -1.17
C GLY A 75 1.34 -6.59 0.25
N TYR A 76 2.40 -7.35 0.52
CA TYR A 76 3.09 -7.30 1.81
C TYR A 76 3.79 -5.94 2.04
N ARG A 77 4.48 -5.41 1.02
CA ARG A 77 5.16 -4.11 1.07
C ARG A 77 4.17 -2.96 1.26
N ILE A 78 3.01 -3.04 0.59
CA ILE A 78 1.89 -2.10 0.75
C ILE A 78 1.32 -2.16 2.17
N ALA A 79 1.10 -3.36 2.72
CA ALA A 79 0.61 -3.51 4.08
C ALA A 79 1.58 -2.93 5.12
N LEU A 80 2.88 -3.15 4.94
CA LEU A 80 3.91 -2.56 5.81
C LEU A 80 3.91 -1.02 5.72
N LYS A 81 3.79 -0.45 4.52
CA LYS A 81 3.70 1.01 4.36
C LYS A 81 2.41 1.60 4.92
N ASP A 82 1.27 0.93 4.75
CA ASP A 82 0.01 1.38 5.37
C ASP A 82 0.12 1.36 6.91
N LEU A 83 0.77 0.34 7.47
CA LEU A 83 1.03 0.25 8.91
C LEU A 83 1.98 1.36 9.41
N GLU A 84 3.04 1.65 8.68
CA GLU A 84 4.00 2.72 9.00
C GLU A 84 3.32 4.09 8.96
N MET A 85 2.56 4.39 7.90
CA MET A 85 1.79 5.64 7.75
C MET A 85 0.75 5.83 8.86
N ARG A 86 0.17 4.74 9.39
CA ARG A 86 -0.76 4.78 10.54
C ARG A 86 -0.07 4.92 11.90
N GLY A 87 1.27 4.91 11.96
CA GLY A 87 2.04 4.97 13.20
C GLY A 87 2.18 3.61 13.91
N GLY A 88 1.80 2.51 13.27
CA GLY A 88 2.01 1.14 13.77
C GLY A 88 3.49 0.71 13.80
N GLY A 89 4.41 1.55 13.34
CA GLY A 89 5.84 1.41 13.58
C GLY A 89 6.25 1.60 15.06
N ASN A 90 5.33 2.10 15.89
CA ASN A 90 5.56 2.43 17.29
C ASN A 90 5.12 1.33 18.28
N ILE A 91 5.19 0.04 17.89
CA ILE A 91 4.78 -1.10 18.74
C ILE A 91 5.53 -1.16 20.09
N LEU A 92 6.71 -0.52 20.20
CA LEU A 92 7.50 -0.43 21.44
C LEU A 92 7.40 0.94 22.14
N GLY A 93 6.61 1.87 21.62
CA GLY A 93 6.52 3.24 22.12
C GLY A 93 5.57 3.36 23.31
N LYS A 94 6.07 3.12 24.52
CA LYS A 94 5.51 3.77 25.71
C LYS A 94 5.76 5.27 25.56
N GLU A 95 4.72 6.05 25.81
CA GLU A 95 4.73 7.51 26.03
C GLU A 95 6.12 8.07 26.32
N GLN A 96 6.75 8.77 25.37
CA GLN A 96 7.79 9.72 25.75
C GLN A 96 8.02 10.78 24.69
N SER A 97 7.73 12.00 25.10
CA SER A 97 8.27 13.26 24.59
C SER A 97 9.79 13.15 24.40
N GLY A 98 10.26 13.07 23.15
CA GLY A 98 11.69 13.03 22.87
C GLY A 98 11.96 12.80 21.40
N ASN A 99 12.87 13.58 20.84
CA ASN A 99 13.11 13.75 19.40
C ASN A 99 13.76 12.54 18.69
N ILE A 100 13.53 11.31 19.15
CA ILE A 100 14.15 10.08 18.63
C ILE A 100 13.15 8.93 18.84
N ASN A 101 12.26 8.64 17.88
CA ASN A 101 11.58 7.33 17.89
C ASN A 101 10.84 7.00 16.57
N SER A 102 11.55 6.42 15.59
CA SER A 102 10.93 5.85 14.39
C SER A 102 11.53 4.50 13.95
N ILE A 103 12.35 3.85 14.79
CA ILE A 103 13.19 2.69 14.39
C ILE A 103 12.63 1.33 14.89
N GLY A 104 11.45 1.30 15.53
CA GLY A 104 10.95 0.08 16.21
C GLY A 104 10.63 -1.10 15.27
N LEU A 105 9.72 -0.91 14.33
CA LEU A 105 9.26 -2.00 13.46
C LEU A 105 10.30 -2.42 12.41
N ASN A 106 11.07 -1.47 11.88
CA ASN A 106 12.09 -1.78 10.88
C ASN A 106 13.19 -2.67 11.48
N LEU A 107 13.67 -2.32 12.67
CA LEU A 107 14.63 -3.14 13.42
C LEU A 107 14.05 -4.52 13.78
N TYR A 108 12.77 -4.58 14.18
CA TYR A 108 12.09 -5.85 14.45
C TYR A 108 12.05 -6.74 13.19
N CYS A 109 11.64 -6.19 12.05
CA CYS A 109 11.60 -6.92 10.78
C CYS A 109 12.99 -7.37 10.31
N GLN A 110 14.03 -6.55 10.53
CA GLN A 110 15.43 -6.95 10.25
C GLN A 110 15.84 -8.14 11.12
N ILE A 111 15.65 -8.06 12.44
CA ILE A 111 16.01 -9.14 13.38
C ILE A 111 15.23 -10.43 13.06
N LEU A 112 13.93 -10.31 12.72
CA LEU A 112 13.09 -11.44 12.35
C LEU A 112 13.58 -12.09 11.06
N SER A 113 13.90 -11.29 10.03
CA SER A 113 14.41 -11.79 8.75
C SER A 113 15.76 -12.50 8.94
N GLU A 114 16.69 -11.92 9.69
CA GLU A 114 17.96 -12.56 10.03
C GLU A 114 17.77 -13.88 10.79
N SER A 115 16.78 -13.95 11.67
CA SER A 115 16.50 -15.15 12.46
C SER A 115 15.91 -16.27 11.59
N ILE A 116 15.04 -15.93 10.64
CA ILE A 116 14.48 -16.89 9.67
C ILE A 116 15.58 -17.42 8.75
N GLU A 117 16.46 -16.56 8.25
CA GLU A 117 17.60 -16.98 7.42
C GLU A 117 18.54 -17.94 8.18
N LYS A 118 18.83 -17.65 9.45
CA LYS A 118 19.61 -18.56 10.31
C LYS A 118 18.95 -19.92 10.53
N LEU A 119 17.62 -19.97 10.57
CA LEU A 119 16.86 -21.21 10.73
C LEU A 119 16.77 -22.03 9.43
N LYS A 120 16.73 -21.38 8.26
CA LYS A 120 16.73 -22.04 6.95
C LYS A 120 18.10 -22.52 6.49
N ALA A 121 19.18 -21.87 6.96
CA ALA A 121 20.55 -22.25 6.66
C ALA A 121 21.05 -23.47 7.48
N LYS A 122 20.16 -24.11 8.25
CA LYS A 122 20.42 -25.28 9.08
C LYS A 122 19.56 -26.45 8.63
#